data_AF-A0A5C7T672-F1
#
_entry.id   AF-A0A5C7T672-F1
#
_cell.length_a   1.000
_cell.length_b   1.000
_cell.length_c   1.000
_cell.angle_alpha   90.00
_cell.angle_beta   90.00
_cell.angle_gamma   90.00
#
_symmetry.space_group_name_H-M   'P 1'
#
loop_
_entity.id
_entity.type
_entity.pdbx_description
1 polymer ?
#
loop_
_entity_poly.entity_id
_entity_poly.type
_entity_poly.pdbx_seq_one_letter_code
_entity_poly.pdbx_strand_id
1 'polypeptide(L)'
;MAHALKAMAGGGEKKVGQLKTAVRAEFRGEECYIAGRPATARQQTVSQVLALFNGRNASEVARRLGIGRATVYRIIKQSSASRGGG
;
A
#
# COMPACT_ATOMS: atom_id res chain seq x y z
N MET A 1 -10.82 -37.91 13.43
CA MET A 1 -10.03 -36.93 12.63
C MET A 1 -10.27 -35.48 13.10
N ALA A 2 -10.17 -35.20 14.41
CA ALA A 2 -10.43 -33.85 14.95
C ALA A 2 -9.17 -33.11 15.47
N HIS A 3 -8.00 -33.79 15.51
CA HIS A 3 -6.76 -33.21 16.06
C HIS A 3 -5.90 -32.45 15.03
N ALA A 4 -6.13 -32.63 13.72
CA ALA A 4 -5.28 -32.02 12.68
C ALA A 4 -5.58 -30.53 12.43
N LEU A 5 -6.82 -30.07 12.62
CA LEU A 5 -7.20 -28.68 12.39
C LEU A 5 -6.70 -27.71 13.48
N LYS A 6 -6.49 -28.19 14.72
CA LYS A 6 -6.02 -27.34 15.84
C LYS A 6 -4.53 -26.97 15.72
N ALA A 7 -3.72 -27.73 14.98
CA ALA A 7 -2.30 -27.48 14.79
C ALA A 7 -2.01 -26.32 13.82
N MET A 8 -2.91 -26.05 12.87
CA MET A 8 -2.71 -25.00 11.84
C MET A 8 -3.07 -23.59 12.33
N ALA A 9 -3.90 -23.46 13.37
CA ALA A 9 -4.22 -22.17 13.99
C ALA A 9 -3.07 -21.62 14.84
N GLY A 10 -2.25 -22.48 15.46
CA GLY A 10 -1.16 -22.06 16.36
C GLY A 10 0.19 -21.80 15.69
N GLY A 11 0.35 -22.13 14.40
CA GLY A 11 1.60 -21.94 13.66
C GLY A 11 1.85 -20.49 13.25
N GLY A 12 0.78 -19.74 12.96
CA GLY A 12 0.86 -18.33 12.54
C GLY A 12 1.36 -17.41 13.65
N GLU A 13 0.84 -17.56 14.86
CA GLU A 13 1.23 -16.73 16.02
C GLU A 13 2.68 -16.93 16.42
N LYS A 14 3.14 -18.20 16.43
CA LYS A 14 4.55 -18.54 16.70
C LYS A 14 5.50 -17.95 15.64
N LYS A 15 5.09 -18.00 14.37
CA LYS A 15 5.89 -17.45 13.25
C LYS A 15 5.97 -15.93 13.29
N VAL A 16 4.89 -15.24 13.64
CA VAL A 16 4.89 -13.79 13.86
C VAL A 16 5.76 -13.42 15.07
N GLY A 17 5.72 -14.21 16.15
CA GLY A 17 6.59 -14.00 17.31
C GLY A 17 8.07 -14.09 16.95
N GLN A 18 8.46 -15.12 16.21
CA GLN A 18 9.85 -15.31 15.74
C GLN A 18 10.33 -14.15 14.85
N LEU A 19 9.47 -13.69 13.92
CA LEU A 19 9.78 -12.54 13.06
C LEU A 19 9.96 -11.24 13.85
N LYS A 20 9.10 -11.00 14.85
CA LYS A 20 9.23 -9.83 15.74
C LYS A 20 10.58 -9.83 16.48
N THR A 21 11.01 -10.98 16.98
CA THR A 21 12.30 -11.11 17.69
C THR A 21 13.47 -10.86 16.74
N ALA A 22 13.47 -11.45 15.54
CA ALA A 22 14.53 -11.25 14.57
C ALA A 22 14.67 -9.77 14.14
N VAL A 23 13.54 -9.12 13.82
CA VAL A 23 13.53 -7.69 13.45
C VAL A 23 14.04 -6.82 14.60
N ARG A 24 13.63 -7.08 15.84
CA ARG A 24 14.18 -6.32 16.99
C ARG A 24 15.67 -6.58 17.22
N ALA A 25 16.17 -7.78 16.95
CA ALA A 25 17.59 -8.06 17.11
C ALA A 25 18.44 -7.26 16.12
N GLU A 26 17.95 -7.13 14.88
CA GLU A 26 18.63 -6.40 13.80
C GLU A 26 18.56 -4.88 13.99
N PHE A 27 17.38 -4.33 14.28
CA PHE A 27 17.13 -2.89 14.25
C PHE A 27 17.05 -2.24 15.64
N ARG A 28 17.44 -2.94 16.72
CA ARG A 28 17.43 -2.36 18.08
C ARG A 28 18.39 -1.17 18.17
N GLY A 29 17.96 -0.09 18.82
CA GLY A 29 18.78 1.09 19.06
C GLY A 29 18.70 2.15 17.96
N GLU A 30 18.01 1.88 16.86
CA GLU A 30 17.73 2.86 15.81
C GLU A 30 16.35 3.50 16.02
N GLU A 31 16.28 4.83 16.02
CA GLU A 31 15.02 5.56 15.92
C GLU A 31 14.67 5.77 14.44
N CYS A 32 13.63 5.08 13.98
CA CYS A 32 13.14 5.20 12.61
C CYS A 32 11.74 5.83 12.59
N TYR A 33 11.53 6.77 11.68
CA TYR A 33 10.21 7.34 11.44
C TYR A 33 9.32 6.33 10.70
N ILE A 34 8.24 5.90 11.33
CA ILE A 34 7.21 5.08 10.69
C ILE A 34 6.06 5.97 10.22
N ALA A 35 5.99 6.19 8.90
CA ALA A 35 4.91 6.96 8.30
C ALA A 35 3.55 6.28 8.54
N GLY A 36 2.55 7.04 9.01
CA GLY A 36 1.19 6.54 9.25
C GLY A 36 0.45 6.04 8.00
N ARG A 37 0.97 6.35 6.81
CA ARG A 37 0.57 5.71 5.56
C ARG A 37 1.84 5.35 4.78
N PRO A 38 2.02 4.09 4.37
CA PRO A 38 3.22 3.71 3.66
C PRO A 38 3.30 4.48 2.33
N ALA A 39 4.48 4.96 1.98
CA ALA A 39 4.71 5.69 0.73
C ALA A 39 4.26 4.87 -0.50
N THR A 40 4.39 3.55 -0.39
CA THR A 40 3.93 2.58 -1.39
C THR A 40 2.42 2.66 -1.64
N ALA A 41 1.59 2.89 -0.62
CA ALA A 41 0.14 3.00 -0.82
C ALA A 41 -0.23 4.23 -1.68
N ARG A 42 0.46 5.36 -1.47
CA ARG A 42 0.25 6.55 -2.32
C ARG A 42 0.69 6.29 -3.75
N GLN A 43 1.86 5.68 -3.94
CA GLN A 43 2.40 5.33 -5.27
C GLN A 43 1.49 4.31 -5.99
N GLN A 44 0.94 3.34 -5.26
CA GLN A 44 -0.04 2.39 -5.78
C GLN A 44 -1.32 3.08 -6.25
N THR A 45 -1.88 4.00 -5.47
CA THR A 45 -3.05 4.79 -5.91
C THR A 45 -2.72 5.60 -7.17
N VAL A 46 -1.54 6.24 -7.24
CA VAL A 46 -1.11 6.97 -8.44
C VAL A 46 -1.02 6.05 -9.65
N SER A 47 -0.36 4.91 -9.51
CA SER A 47 -0.21 3.92 -10.58
C SER A 47 -1.56 3.40 -11.08
N GLN A 48 -2.47 3.06 -10.16
CA GLN A 48 -3.81 2.58 -10.48
C GLN A 48 -4.66 3.66 -11.20
N VAL A 49 -4.57 4.92 -10.77
CA VAL A 49 -5.25 6.03 -11.46
C VAL A 49 -4.75 6.18 -12.89
N LEU A 50 -3.42 6.16 -13.10
CA LEU A 50 -2.84 6.31 -14.43
C LEU A 50 -3.14 5.13 -15.36
N ALA A 51 -3.21 3.92 -14.82
CA ALA A 51 -3.56 2.72 -15.59
C ALA A 51 -5.04 2.67 -16.00
N LEU A 52 -5.95 3.15 -15.13
CA LEU A 52 -7.39 3.08 -15.37
C LEU A 52 -7.95 4.29 -16.13
N PHE A 53 -7.24 5.42 -16.16
CA PHE A 53 -7.75 6.65 -16.74
C PHE A 53 -7.64 6.67 -18.28
N ASN A 54 -8.77 6.85 -18.97
CA ASN A 54 -8.85 6.87 -20.44
C ASN A 54 -9.09 8.27 -21.04
N GLY A 55 -8.97 9.33 -20.23
CA GLY A 55 -9.20 10.72 -20.65
C GLY A 55 -10.58 11.27 -20.27
N ARG A 56 -11.62 10.43 -20.15
CA ARG A 56 -13.00 10.90 -19.87
C ARG A 56 -13.69 10.17 -18.71
N ASN A 57 -13.11 9.10 -18.19
CA ASN A 57 -13.71 8.24 -17.16
C ASN A 57 -13.39 8.62 -15.70
N ALA A 58 -13.06 9.88 -15.39
CA ALA A 58 -12.64 10.28 -14.03
C ALA A 58 -13.65 9.91 -12.92
N SER A 59 -14.96 10.01 -13.17
CA SER A 59 -16.01 9.62 -12.22
C SER A 59 -16.01 8.12 -11.92
N GLU A 60 -15.63 7.30 -12.90
CA GLU A 60 -15.58 5.86 -12.77
C GLU A 60 -14.33 5.42 -11.99
N VAL A 61 -13.17 5.98 -12.36
CA VAL A 61 -11.91 5.73 -11.64
C VAL A 61 -12.04 6.12 -10.17
N ALA A 62 -12.64 7.28 -9.89
CA ALA A 62 -12.92 7.74 -8.53
C ALA A 62 -13.75 6.72 -7.71
N ARG A 63 -14.85 6.22 -8.29
CA ARG A 63 -15.71 5.21 -7.65
C ARG A 63 -14.98 3.88 -7.41
N ARG A 64 -14.23 3.38 -8.41
CA ARG A 64 -13.50 2.11 -8.32
C ARG A 64 -12.41 2.14 -7.24
N LEU A 65 -11.73 3.27 -7.09
CA LEU A 65 -10.60 3.42 -6.16
C LEU A 65 -10.99 4.03 -4.81
N GLY A 66 -12.27 4.39 -4.61
CA GLY A 66 -12.74 5.01 -3.37
C GLY A 66 -12.10 6.38 -3.09
N ILE A 67 -11.78 7.15 -4.13
CA ILE A 67 -11.17 8.49 -4.02
C ILE A 67 -12.06 9.55 -4.67
N GLY A 68 -11.86 10.82 -4.32
CA GLY A 68 -12.59 11.92 -4.95
C GLY A 68 -12.14 12.19 -6.39
N ARG A 69 -13.08 12.64 -7.26
CA ARG A 69 -12.78 13.10 -8.64
C ARG A 69 -11.66 14.16 -8.69
N ALA A 70 -11.66 15.10 -7.76
CA ALA A 70 -10.59 16.11 -7.67
C ALA A 70 -9.21 15.49 -7.43
N THR A 71 -9.16 14.38 -6.68
CA THR A 71 -7.90 13.64 -6.46
C THR A 71 -7.43 12.95 -7.72
N VAL A 72 -8.33 12.39 -8.53
CA VAL A 72 -8.00 11.82 -9.86
C VAL A 72 -7.32 12.88 -10.73
N TYR A 73 -7.95 14.05 -10.90
CA TYR A 73 -7.37 15.13 -11.71
C TYR A 73 -6.05 15.66 -11.15
N ARG A 74 -5.93 15.76 -9.82
CA ARG A 74 -4.68 16.18 -9.18
C ARG A 74 -3.55 15.22 -9.48
N ILE A 75 -3.79 13.91 -9.42
CA ILE A 75 -2.80 12.88 -9.73
C ILE A 75 -2.36 12.98 -11.20
N ILE A 76 -3.32 13.11 -12.12
CA ILE A 76 -3.03 13.26 -13.54
C ILE A 76 -2.14 14.50 -13.78
N LYS A 77 -2.53 15.65 -13.22
CA LYS A 77 -1.77 16.91 -13.36
C LYS A 77 -0.35 16.81 -12.77
N GLN A 78 -0.21 16.20 -11.60
CA GLN A 78 1.10 16.03 -10.96
C GLN A 78 2.00 15.09 -11.77
N SER A 79 1.44 14.03 -12.34
CA SER A 79 2.18 13.08 -13.17
C SER A 79 2.60 13.66 -14.53
N SER A 80 1.82 14.59 -15.09
CA SER A 80 2.17 15.27 -16.35
C SER A 80 3.26 16.31 -16.13
N ALA A 81 3.26 17.00 -14.98
CA ALA A 81 4.29 17.96 -14.63
C ALA A 81 5.66 17.30 -14.38
N SER A 82 5.69 16.10 -13.78
CA SER A 82 6.95 15.36 -13.54
C SER A 82 7.52 14.68 -14.79
N ARG A 83 6.72 14.51 -15.86
CA ARG A 83 7.15 13.92 -17.13
C ARG A 83 7.65 14.95 -18.16
N GLY A 84 7.54 16.24 -17.86
CA GLY A 84 7.95 17.36 -18.74
C GLY A 84 9.27 18.03 -18.36
N GLY A 85 10.09 17.39 -17.52
CA GLY A 85 11.47 17.82 -17.26
C GLY A 85 12.43 16.89 -18.01
N GLY A 86 12.69 17.22 -19.27
CA GLY A 86 13.76 16.68 -20.10
C GLY A 86 14.61 17.84 -20.60
#